data_AF-A5PCA7-F1
#
_entry.id   AF-A5PCA7-F1
#
_cell.length_a   1.000
_cell.length_b   1.000
_cell.length_c   1.000
_cell.angle_alpha   90.00
_cell.angle_beta   90.00
_cell.angle_gamma   90.00
#
_symmetry.space_group_name_H-M   'P 1'
#
loop_
_entity.id
_entity.type
_entity.pdbx_description
1 polymer ?
#
loop_
_entity_poly.entity_id
_entity_poly.type
_entity_poly.pdbx_seq_one_letter_code
_entity_poly.pdbx_strand_id
1 'polypeptide(L)'
;MSRTSRVRQIGWLLLLGACVALFLALTFQVNAVKSDVRLIERQIIAAERSKLMLETEFQTRASQQQLAAWNQVEFGYNAPRADQYVEHERQLAALGTPRGLGAPQPIRVAKADTGPVEDDSLFGDWMSDDEPSEGGQALAVAVVESQPAERLATSLAQRLARPASASVAMAEAAR
;
A
#
# COMPACT_ATOMS: atom_id res chain seq x y z
N MET A 1 -44.09 22.23 -71.91
CA MET A 1 -43.86 22.86 -70.59
C MET A 1 -43.34 21.87 -69.52
N SER A 2 -42.54 20.85 -69.84
CA SER A 2 -42.18 19.76 -68.90
C SER A 2 -40.70 19.67 -68.48
N ARG A 3 -39.78 20.45 -69.05
CA ARG A 3 -38.34 20.35 -68.72
C ARG A 3 -37.95 21.10 -67.44
N THR A 4 -38.52 22.28 -67.20
CA THR A 4 -38.16 23.13 -66.05
C THR A 4 -38.59 22.53 -64.70
N SER A 5 -39.71 21.81 -64.65
CA SER A 5 -40.17 21.13 -63.44
C SER A 5 -39.31 19.92 -63.06
N ARG A 6 -38.82 19.17 -64.06
CA ARG A 6 -37.90 18.04 -63.86
C ARG A 6 -36.59 18.49 -63.23
N VAL A 7 -36.01 19.59 -63.73
CA VAL A 7 -34.76 20.16 -63.18
C VAL A 7 -34.96 20.58 -61.71
N ARG A 8 -36.08 21.24 -61.39
CA ARG A 8 -36.40 21.63 -60.01
C ARG A 8 -36.62 20.43 -59.10
N GLN A 9 -37.28 19.37 -59.58
CA GLN A 9 -37.50 18.13 -58.83
C GLN A 9 -36.18 17.40 -58.53
N ILE A 10 -35.26 17.35 -59.51
CA ILE A 10 -33.92 16.76 -59.34
C ILE A 10 -33.11 17.57 -58.32
N GLY A 11 -33.20 18.90 -58.34
CA GLY A 11 -32.57 19.76 -57.33
C GLY A 11 -33.06 19.45 -55.91
N TRP A 12 -34.38 19.29 -55.74
CA TRP A 12 -34.95 18.90 -54.45
C TRP A 12 -34.52 17.50 -53.99
N LEU A 13 -34.43 16.54 -54.91
CA LEU A 13 -33.94 15.19 -54.60
C LEU A 13 -32.48 15.19 -54.16
N LEU A 14 -31.62 15.96 -54.84
CA LEU A 14 -30.22 16.11 -54.46
C LEU A 14 -30.08 16.78 -53.09
N LEU A 15 -30.86 17.83 -52.82
CA LEU A 15 -30.86 18.51 -51.52
C LEU A 15 -31.27 17.55 -50.39
N LEU A 16 -32.35 16.80 -50.59
CA LEU A 16 -32.83 15.82 -49.60
C LEU A 16 -31.83 14.68 -49.41
N GLY A 17 -31.25 14.18 -50.51
CA GLY A 17 -30.18 13.18 -50.47
C GLY A 17 -28.95 13.66 -49.71
N ALA A 18 -28.51 14.90 -49.92
CA ALA A 18 -27.40 15.49 -49.19
C ALA A 18 -27.70 15.62 -47.69
N CYS A 19 -28.92 16.04 -47.33
CA CYS A 19 -29.35 16.13 -45.93
C CYS A 19 -29.36 14.76 -45.24
N VAL A 20 -29.89 13.73 -45.91
CA VAL A 20 -29.87 12.34 -45.41
C VAL A 20 -28.44 11.82 -45.28
N ALA A 21 -27.58 12.07 -46.27
CA ALA A 21 -26.18 11.64 -46.23
C ALA A 21 -25.42 12.26 -45.05
N LEU A 22 -25.61 13.56 -44.80
CA LEU A 22 -25.03 14.26 -43.65
C LEU A 22 -25.55 13.69 -42.32
N PHE A 23 -26.86 13.41 -42.22
CA PHE A 23 -27.45 12.81 -41.03
C PHE A 23 -26.88 11.41 -40.74
N LEU A 24 -26.72 10.58 -41.77
CA LEU A 24 -26.13 9.25 -41.63
C LEU A 24 -24.65 9.33 -41.25
N ALA A 25 -23.88 10.23 -41.86
CA ALA A 25 -22.48 10.44 -41.51
C ALA A 25 -22.33 10.81 -40.02
N LEU A 26 -23.17 11.71 -39.51
CA LEU A 26 -23.17 12.07 -38.08
C LEU A 26 -23.54 10.87 -37.19
N THR A 27 -24.54 10.08 -37.60
CA THR A 27 -24.96 8.90 -36.84
C THR A 27 -23.84 7.86 -36.79
N PHE A 28 -23.11 7.62 -37.88
CA PHE A 28 -21.95 6.73 -37.88
C PHE A 28 -20.82 7.27 -37.01
N GLN A 29 -20.54 8.57 -37.05
CA GLN A 29 -19.54 9.20 -36.19
C GLN A 29 -19.87 8.99 -34.71
N VAL A 30 -21.12 9.19 -34.30
CA VAL A 30 -21.56 8.98 -32.92
C VAL A 30 -21.43 7.52 -32.51
N ASN A 31 -21.75 6.57 -33.40
CA ASN A 31 -21.59 5.15 -33.11
C ASN A 31 -20.11 4.74 -32.97
N ALA A 32 -19.22 5.30 -33.81
CA ALA A 32 -17.79 5.08 -33.70
C ALA A 32 -17.25 5.61 -32.36
N VAL A 33 -17.56 6.86 -32.02
CA VAL A 33 -17.15 7.47 -30.73
C VAL A 33 -17.68 6.67 -29.54
N LYS A 34 -18.93 6.22 -29.58
CA LYS A 34 -19.52 5.39 -28.52
C LYS A 34 -18.79 4.05 -28.36
N SER A 35 -18.29 3.47 -29.45
CA SER A 35 -17.49 2.25 -29.41
C SER A 35 -16.13 2.50 -28.74
N ASP A 36 -15.46 3.60 -29.10
CA ASP A 36 -14.16 3.97 -28.54
C ASP A 36 -14.25 4.24 -27.03
N VAL A 37 -15.29 4.97 -26.60
CA VAL A 37 -15.55 5.23 -25.18
C VAL A 37 -15.69 3.92 -24.40
N ARG A 38 -16.45 2.95 -24.93
CA ARG A 38 -16.63 1.64 -24.29
C ARG A 38 -15.33 0.83 -24.22
N LEU A 39 -14.45 0.98 -25.21
CA LEU A 39 -13.15 0.32 -25.19
C LEU A 39 -12.28 0.89 -24.07
N ILE A 40 -12.21 2.23 -23.96
CA ILE A 40 -11.45 2.92 -22.91
C ILE A 40 -12.02 2.58 -21.53
N GLU A 41 -13.33 2.57 -21.36
CA GLU A 41 -13.98 2.19 -20.10
C GLU A 41 -13.57 0.79 -19.64
N ARG A 42 -13.53 -0.19 -20.56
CA ARG A 42 -13.05 -1.54 -20.25
C ARG A 42 -11.57 -1.57 -19.87
N GLN A 43 -10.75 -0.74 -20.50
CA GLN A 43 -9.33 -0.63 -20.17
C GLN A 43 -9.14 -0.02 -18.78
N ILE A 44 -9.92 1.01 -18.42
CA ILE A 44 -9.91 1.62 -17.09
C ILE A 44 -10.26 0.56 -16.04
N ILE A 45 -11.36 -0.17 -16.22
CA ILE A 45 -11.78 -1.21 -15.28
C ILE A 45 -10.70 -2.31 -15.14
N ALA A 46 -10.06 -2.70 -16.24
CA ALA A 46 -8.97 -3.68 -16.20
C ALA A 46 -7.73 -3.16 -15.44
N ALA A 47 -7.37 -1.89 -15.63
CA ALA A 47 -6.28 -1.23 -14.92
C ALA A 47 -6.58 -1.10 -13.41
N GLU A 48 -7.81 -0.70 -13.04
CA GLU A 48 -8.24 -0.61 -11.65
C GLU A 48 -8.19 -1.96 -10.93
N ARG A 49 -8.64 -3.04 -11.58
CA ARG A 49 -8.55 -4.40 -11.03
C ARG A 49 -7.09 -4.82 -10.80
N SER A 50 -6.21 -4.48 -11.73
CA SER A 50 -4.78 -4.75 -11.60
C SER A 50 -4.20 -3.96 -10.42
N LYS A 51 -4.55 -2.68 -10.27
CA LYS A 51 -4.14 -1.85 -9.14
C LYS A 51 -4.59 -2.44 -7.81
N LEU A 52 -5.85 -2.86 -7.71
CA LEU A 52 -6.40 -3.47 -6.50
C LEU A 52 -5.66 -4.76 -6.13
N MET A 53 -5.42 -5.64 -7.11
CA MET A 53 -4.63 -6.86 -6.91
C MET A 53 -3.22 -6.53 -6.37
N LEU A 54 -2.52 -5.59 -7.00
CA LEU A 54 -1.18 -5.18 -6.58
C LEU A 54 -1.18 -4.59 -5.17
N GLU A 55 -2.15 -3.73 -4.86
CA GLU A 55 -2.32 -3.15 -3.53
C GLU A 55 -2.49 -4.24 -2.46
N THR A 56 -3.35 -5.22 -2.72
CA THR A 56 -3.56 -6.33 -1.79
C THR A 56 -2.28 -7.16 -1.60
N GLU A 57 -1.55 -7.45 -2.68
CA GLU A 57 -0.27 -8.15 -2.58
C GLU A 57 0.76 -7.37 -1.76
N PHE A 58 0.87 -6.05 -1.98
CA PHE A 58 1.79 -5.20 -1.24
C PHE A 58 1.39 -5.07 0.23
N GLN A 59 0.12 -4.82 0.54
CA GLN A 59 -0.37 -4.75 1.91
C GLN A 59 -0.09 -6.05 2.66
N THR A 60 -0.32 -7.20 2.03
CA THR A 60 -0.10 -8.50 2.67
C THR A 60 1.40 -8.77 2.92
N ARG A 61 2.29 -8.48 1.96
CA ARG A 61 3.75 -8.69 2.13
C ARG A 61 4.40 -7.66 3.05
N ALA A 62 4.02 -6.40 2.95
CA ALA A 62 4.57 -5.33 3.77
C ALA A 62 4.12 -5.46 5.23
N SER A 63 2.88 -5.84 5.51
CA SER A 63 2.37 -6.02 6.88
C SER A 63 3.18 -7.08 7.64
N GLN A 64 3.49 -8.22 7.02
CA GLN A 64 4.31 -9.26 7.65
C GLN A 64 5.75 -8.79 7.95
N GLN A 65 6.37 -8.07 7.00
CA GLN A 65 7.70 -7.51 7.19
C GLN A 65 7.72 -6.42 8.26
N GLN A 66 6.68 -5.57 8.30
CA GLN A 66 6.51 -4.52 9.31
C GLN A 66 6.34 -5.13 10.70
N LEU A 67 5.44 -6.10 10.87
CA LEU A 67 5.25 -6.80 12.15
C LEU A 67 6.52 -7.52 12.61
N ALA A 68 7.27 -8.14 11.69
CA ALA A 68 8.55 -8.77 12.02
C ALA A 68 9.60 -7.74 12.45
N ALA A 69 9.71 -6.61 11.74
CA ALA A 69 10.61 -5.52 12.08
C ALA A 69 10.24 -4.89 13.43
N TRP A 70 8.95 -4.65 13.68
CA TRP A 70 8.47 -4.12 14.96
C TRP A 70 8.68 -5.10 16.11
N ASN A 71 8.39 -6.38 15.93
CA ASN A 71 8.69 -7.41 16.93
C ASN A 71 10.17 -7.47 17.27
N GLN A 72 11.05 -7.27 16.28
CA GLN A 72 12.50 -7.26 16.49
C GLN A 72 12.99 -6.00 17.22
N VAL A 73 12.44 -4.82 16.87
CA VAL A 73 12.86 -3.54 17.46
C VAL A 73 12.31 -3.37 18.88
N GLU A 74 11.02 -3.65 19.08
CA GLU A 74 10.31 -3.34 20.32
C GLU A 74 10.44 -4.46 21.35
N PHE A 75 10.27 -5.71 20.90
CA PHE A 75 10.19 -6.86 21.81
C PHE A 75 11.38 -7.81 21.74
N GLY A 76 12.27 -7.65 20.75
CA GLY A 76 13.35 -8.59 20.46
C GLY A 76 12.88 -10.01 20.08
N TYR A 77 11.59 -10.19 19.80
CA TYR A 77 11.03 -11.50 19.49
C TYR A 77 11.46 -11.94 18.09
N ASN A 78 12.00 -13.16 18.01
CA ASN A 78 12.22 -13.87 16.76
C ASN A 78 11.27 -15.06 16.69
N ALA A 79 10.83 -15.42 15.48
CA ALA A 79 10.03 -16.62 15.29
C ALA A 79 10.78 -17.85 15.82
N PRO A 80 10.14 -18.75 16.58
CA PRO A 80 10.81 -19.93 17.12
C PRO A 80 11.34 -20.81 15.99
N ARG A 81 12.56 -21.32 16.16
CA ARG A 81 13.16 -22.24 15.19
C ARG A 81 12.50 -23.61 15.29
N ALA A 82 12.55 -24.39 14.20
CA ALA A 82 12.00 -25.75 14.17
C ALA A 82 12.52 -26.63 15.32
N ASP A 83 13.79 -26.47 15.70
CA ASP A 83 14.43 -27.21 16.80
C ASP A 83 13.90 -26.85 18.20
N GLN A 84 13.10 -25.79 18.33
CA GLN A 84 12.49 -25.36 19.60
C GLN A 84 11.07 -25.90 19.79
N TYR A 85 10.50 -26.54 18.77
CA TYR A 85 9.19 -27.17 18.87
C TYR A 85 9.31 -28.60 19.39
N VAL A 86 8.30 -29.00 20.16
CA VAL A 86 8.17 -30.37 20.65
C VAL A 86 7.35 -31.15 19.63
N GLU A 87 7.94 -32.14 18.95
CA GLU A 87 7.25 -32.86 17.86
C GLU A 87 6.26 -33.93 18.33
N HIS A 88 6.38 -34.42 19.58
CA HIS A 88 5.61 -35.57 20.04
C HIS A 88 5.09 -35.38 21.47
N GLU A 89 3.90 -35.91 21.77
CA GLU A 89 3.27 -35.84 23.09
C GLU A 89 4.13 -36.51 24.18
N ARG A 90 4.93 -37.52 23.81
CA ARG A 90 5.90 -38.14 24.74
C ARG A 90 7.02 -37.19 25.14
N GLN A 91 7.51 -36.36 24.20
CA GLN A 91 8.50 -35.32 24.51
C GLN A 91 7.87 -34.24 25.40
N LEU A 92 6.59 -33.90 25.15
CA LEU A 92 5.84 -32.97 26.00
C LEU A 92 5.65 -33.52 27.42
N ALA A 93 5.29 -34.80 27.57
CA ALA A 93 5.12 -35.47 28.86
C ALA A 93 6.43 -35.52 29.68
N ALA A 94 7.57 -35.63 29.02
CA ALA A 94 8.88 -35.57 29.66
C ALA A 94 9.14 -34.20 30.32
N LEU A 95 8.63 -33.10 29.75
CA LEU A 95 8.74 -31.75 30.33
C LEU A 95 7.85 -31.56 31.57
N GLY A 96 6.73 -32.29 31.66
CA GLY A 96 5.81 -32.24 32.79
C GLY A 96 6.16 -33.13 33.99
N THR A 97 7.19 -33.98 33.85
CA THR A 97 7.62 -34.88 34.92
C THR A 97 8.40 -34.10 36.00
N PRO A 98 8.09 -34.29 37.30
CA PRO A 98 8.84 -33.62 38.36
C PRO A 98 10.33 -33.96 38.27
N ARG A 99 11.18 -32.95 38.51
CA ARG A 99 12.64 -33.10 38.41
C ARG A 99 13.13 -34.20 39.35
N GLY A 100 13.93 -35.11 38.81
CA GLY A 100 14.55 -36.18 39.58
C GLY A 100 15.52 -35.65 40.64
N LEU A 101 15.74 -36.45 41.68
CA LEU A 101 16.75 -36.19 42.73
C LEU A 101 18.13 -36.07 42.07
N GLY A 102 18.72 -34.85 42.08
CA GLY A 102 20.02 -34.56 41.48
C GLY A 102 20.01 -33.86 40.12
N ALA A 103 18.84 -33.41 39.64
CA ALA A 103 18.78 -32.63 38.39
C ALA A 103 19.59 -31.31 38.49
N PRO A 104 20.35 -30.93 37.45
CA PRO A 104 21.11 -29.68 37.44
C PRO A 104 20.20 -28.46 37.67
N GLN A 105 20.77 -27.43 38.31
CA GLN A 105 20.03 -26.19 38.56
C GLN A 105 19.56 -25.60 37.22
N PRO A 106 18.32 -25.08 37.17
CA PRO A 106 17.75 -24.59 35.92
C PRO A 106 18.62 -23.45 35.41
N ILE A 107 19.04 -23.54 34.14
CA ILE A 107 19.72 -22.44 33.45
C ILE A 107 18.71 -21.30 33.38
N ARG A 108 18.95 -20.26 34.18
CA ARG A 108 18.21 -19.00 34.02
C ARG A 108 18.73 -18.37 32.75
N VAL A 109 17.96 -18.47 31.66
CA VAL A 109 18.20 -17.61 30.51
C VAL A 109 18.12 -16.18 31.00
N ALA A 110 19.11 -15.36 30.65
CA ALA A 110 19.04 -13.93 30.86
C ALA A 110 17.88 -13.42 30.01
N LYS A 111 16.68 -13.37 30.59
CA LYS A 111 15.69 -12.39 30.18
C LYS A 111 16.43 -11.06 30.32
N ALA A 112 16.55 -10.29 29.25
CA ALA A 112 17.01 -8.92 29.38
C ALA A 112 16.16 -8.29 30.48
N ASP A 113 16.80 -7.84 31.55
CA ASP A 113 16.15 -7.08 32.61
C ASP A 113 15.86 -5.71 31.99
N THR A 114 14.89 -5.67 31.09
CA THR A 114 14.13 -4.45 30.82
C THR A 114 13.52 -4.15 32.17
N GLY A 115 13.93 -3.06 32.82
CA GLY A 115 13.52 -2.69 34.18
C GLY A 115 11.99 -2.53 34.31
N PRO A 116 11.47 -1.65 35.19
CA PRO A 116 10.05 -1.32 35.08
C PRO A 116 9.77 -0.93 33.63
N VAL A 117 8.77 -1.59 33.02
CA VAL A 117 8.26 -1.22 31.71
C VAL A 117 7.64 0.16 31.91
N GLU A 118 8.48 1.20 31.92
CA GLU A 118 8.06 2.50 31.45
C GLU A 118 7.61 2.23 30.02
N ASP A 119 6.37 2.60 29.72
CA ASP A 119 5.73 2.41 28.42
C ASP A 119 6.36 3.36 27.37
N ASP A 120 7.68 3.52 27.41
CA ASP A 120 8.56 4.19 26.44
C ASP A 120 8.66 3.37 25.13
N SER A 121 7.69 2.48 24.92
CA SER A 121 7.48 1.82 23.65
C SER A 121 7.01 2.87 22.65
N LEU A 122 7.66 2.93 21.49
CA LEU A 122 7.30 3.89 20.41
C LEU A 122 5.81 3.76 20.02
N PHE A 123 5.26 2.57 20.24
CA PHE A 123 3.86 2.23 20.02
C PHE A 123 2.92 2.78 21.11
N GLY A 124 3.35 2.81 22.37
CA GLY A 124 2.62 3.42 23.49
C GLY A 124 2.47 4.93 23.31
N ASP A 125 3.55 5.62 22.91
CA ASP A 125 3.56 7.06 22.59
C ASP A 125 2.54 7.39 21.48
N TRP A 126 2.56 6.62 20.38
CA TRP A 126 1.64 6.84 19.25
C TRP A 126 0.16 6.48 19.56
N MET A 127 -0.09 5.49 20.41
CA MET A 127 -1.46 5.16 20.86
C MET A 127 -2.01 6.16 21.88
N SER A 128 -1.14 6.76 22.68
CA SER A 128 -1.53 7.77 23.65
C SER A 128 -1.93 9.10 23.00
N ASP A 129 -1.53 9.33 21.75
CA ASP A 129 -1.91 10.49 20.94
C ASP A 129 -3.38 10.47 20.44
N ASP A 130 -4.14 9.38 20.66
CA ASP A 130 -5.53 9.22 20.18
C ASP A 130 -6.59 9.20 21.32
N GLU A 131 -6.20 9.38 22.59
CA GLU A 131 -7.17 9.56 23.68
C GLU A 131 -7.75 10.99 23.65
N PRO A 132 -9.08 11.16 23.52
CA PRO A 132 -9.68 12.49 23.57
C PRO A 132 -9.57 13.00 25.00
N SER A 133 -8.59 13.85 25.26
CA SER A 133 -8.41 14.50 26.56
C SER A 133 -9.66 15.31 26.92
N GLU A 134 -10.54 14.75 27.76
CA GLU A 134 -11.50 15.50 28.55
C GLU A 134 -10.73 16.33 29.58
N GLY A 135 -10.31 17.52 29.18
CA GLY A 135 -9.57 18.42 30.05
C GLY A 135 -9.12 19.66 29.29
N GLY A 136 -10.01 20.63 29.18
CA GLY A 136 -9.82 21.83 28.35
C GLY A 136 -8.50 22.55 28.57
N GLN A 137 -7.70 22.58 27.50
CA GLN A 137 -7.00 23.77 27.06
C GLN A 137 -7.09 23.77 25.54
N ALA A 138 -7.89 24.68 25.02
CA ALA A 138 -7.96 24.97 23.60
C ALA A 138 -6.59 25.50 23.15
N LEU A 139 -5.69 24.59 22.78
CA LEU A 139 -4.62 24.90 21.86
C LEU A 139 -5.29 25.15 20.52
N ALA A 140 -5.50 26.44 20.26
CA ALA A 140 -5.98 26.95 19.00
C ALA A 140 -5.29 26.19 17.86
N VAL A 141 -6.10 25.54 17.03
CA VAL A 141 -5.70 25.08 15.71
C VAL A 141 -5.22 26.32 14.96
N ALA A 142 -3.93 26.61 15.09
CA ALA A 142 -3.23 27.36 14.09
C ALA A 142 -3.38 26.53 12.83
N VAL A 143 -4.10 27.09 11.86
CA VAL A 143 -4.13 26.60 10.49
C VAL A 143 -2.68 26.51 10.04
N VAL A 144 -2.08 25.34 10.21
CA VAL A 144 -0.80 24.99 9.60
C VAL A 144 -1.15 24.72 8.15
N GLU A 145 -0.99 25.78 7.38
CA GLU A 145 -0.99 25.76 5.94
C GLU A 145 -0.24 24.53 5.42
N SER A 146 -0.87 23.84 4.49
CA SER A 146 -0.49 22.60 3.84
C SER A 146 0.96 22.63 3.32
N GLN A 147 1.93 22.36 4.20
CA GLN A 147 3.35 22.24 3.89
C GLN A 147 4.09 21.02 4.49
N PRO A 148 3.52 20.10 5.31
CA PRO A 148 4.31 18.98 5.83
C PRO A 148 4.61 17.93 4.74
N ALA A 149 3.69 17.73 3.78
CA ALA A 149 3.84 16.75 2.71
C ALA A 149 4.98 17.09 1.73
N GLU A 150 5.15 18.37 1.37
CA GLU A 150 6.26 18.80 0.49
C GLU A 150 7.61 18.66 1.20
N ARG A 151 7.71 19.00 2.49
CA ARG A 151 8.96 18.88 3.25
C ARG A 151 9.41 17.43 3.40
N LEU A 152 8.46 16.51 3.61
CA LEU A 152 8.72 15.06 3.68
C LEU A 152 9.09 14.46 2.32
N ALA A 153 8.42 14.88 1.24
CA ALA A 153 8.77 14.45 -0.11
C ALA A 153 10.17 14.93 -0.50
N THR A 154 10.53 16.16 -0.12
CA THR A 154 11.86 16.73 -0.39
C THR A 154 12.95 16.01 0.41
N SER A 155 12.69 15.63 1.68
CA SER A 155 13.67 14.93 2.51
C SER A 155 13.95 13.50 2.02
N LEU A 156 12.91 12.80 1.53
CA LEU A 156 13.05 11.47 0.93
C LEU A 156 13.77 11.54 -0.42
N ALA A 157 13.40 12.48 -1.28
CA ALA A 157 14.08 12.71 -2.56
C ALA A 157 15.58 13.03 -2.36
N GLN A 158 15.91 13.88 -1.36
CA GLN A 158 17.29 14.20 -1.00
C GLN A 158 18.08 12.98 -0.52
N ARG A 159 17.42 12.04 0.18
CA ARG A 159 18.02 10.80 0.69
C ARG A 159 18.29 9.79 -0.43
N LEU A 160 17.39 9.72 -1.41
CA LEU A 160 17.53 8.85 -2.59
C LEU A 160 18.51 9.40 -3.63
N ALA A 161 18.65 10.72 -3.72
CA ALA A 161 19.60 11.39 -4.60
C ALA A 161 21.05 11.32 -4.08
N ARG A 162 21.26 10.94 -2.81
CA ARG A 162 22.61 10.74 -2.27
C ARG A 162 23.15 9.40 -2.79
N PRO A 163 24.21 9.39 -3.61
CA PRO A 163 24.81 8.13 -4.06
C PRO A 163 25.30 7.36 -2.83
N ALA A 164 24.99 6.06 -2.78
CA ALA A 164 25.45 5.12 -1.79
C ALA A 164 26.97 4.90 -1.95
N SER A 165 27.78 5.87 -1.54
CA SER A 165 29.23 5.79 -1.56
C SER A 165 29.79 6.26 -0.22
N ALA A 166 29.58 5.45 0.82
CA ALA A 166 30.30 5.62 2.09
C ALA A 166 30.35 4.38 3.01
N SER A 167 29.73 3.23 2.69
CA SER A 167 29.82 2.03 3.55
C SER A 167 30.64 0.87 2.96
N VAL A 168 31.08 0.94 1.70
CA VAL A 168 31.93 -0.12 1.09
C VAL A 168 33.43 0.21 1.18
N ALA A 169 33.82 1.48 1.38
CA ALA A 169 35.24 1.87 1.39
C ALA A 169 35.97 1.69 2.74
N MET A 170 35.28 1.37 3.85
CA MET A 170 35.93 1.03 5.13
C MET A 170 36.16 -0.47 5.34
N ALA A 171 35.65 -1.34 4.47
CA ALA A 171 35.85 -2.78 4.56
C ALA A 171 37.13 -3.27 3.84
N GLU A 172 37.77 -2.42 3.03
CA GLU A 172 38.95 -2.81 2.22
C GLU A 172 40.28 -2.25 2.71
N ALA A 173 40.29 -1.38 3.74
CA ALA A 173 41.52 -0.80 4.32
C ALA A 173 42.02 -1.51 5.60
N ALA A 174 41.45 -2.67 5.93
CA ALA A 174 41.80 -3.45 7.13
C ALA A 174 42.18 -4.91 6.81
N ARG A 175 42.96 -5.11 5.74
CA ARG A 175 43.74 -6.34 5.51
C ARG A 175 45.20 -6.02 5.32
#